data_AF-A0AAW0K5G2-F1
#
_entry.id   AF-A0AAW0K5G2-F1
#
_cell.length_a   1.000
_cell.length_b   1.000
_cell.length_c   1.000
_cell.angle_alpha   90.00
_cell.angle_beta   90.00
_cell.angle_gamma   90.00
#
_symmetry.space_group_name_H-M   'P 1'
#
loop_
_entity.id
_entity.type
_entity.pdbx_description
1 polymer ?
#
loop_
_entity_poly.entity_id
_entity_poly.type
_entity_poly.pdbx_seq_one_letter_code
_entity_poly.pdbx_strand_id
1 'polypeptide(L)'
;VCVVAYLGLFMLCVSYQVDERTCVQFSMKVLYFLLSALGLVVCTLAVAFAAHHCSLLARFTCESSLDSCLCKLPSSEPLSRTFVYRDVADCTSITGTFKLFLILQMVLNPLCGLVCLLACFVMWKHRYQVFYVGVRLRSLMASDAQPQKA
;
A
#
# COMPACT_ATOMS: atom_id res chain seq x y z
N VAL A 1 -3.11 -6.56 -4.88
CA VAL A 1 -2.47 -5.70 -5.92
C VAL A 1 -3.15 -5.87 -7.28
N CYS A 2 -3.33 -7.10 -7.80
CA CYS A 2 -3.97 -7.34 -9.11
C CYS A 2 -5.38 -6.73 -9.25
N VAL A 3 -6.20 -6.80 -8.19
CA VAL A 3 -7.56 -6.22 -8.18
C VAL A 3 -7.54 -4.69 -8.31
N VAL A 4 -6.57 -4.01 -7.69
CA VAL A 4 -6.44 -2.54 -7.76
C VAL A 4 -5.97 -2.10 -9.15
N ALA A 5 -5.04 -2.83 -9.76
CA ALA A 5 -4.61 -2.59 -11.12
C ALA A 5 -5.75 -2.82 -12.13
N TYR A 6 -6.53 -3.88 -11.96
CA TYR A 6 -7.70 -4.17 -12.79
C TYR A 6 -8.78 -3.10 -12.66
N LEU A 7 -9.05 -2.63 -11.43
CA LEU A 7 -9.98 -1.52 -11.19
C LEU A 7 -9.46 -0.20 -11.75
N GLY A 8 -8.16 0.08 -11.67
CA GLY A 8 -7.55 1.25 -12.29
C GLY A 8 -7.70 1.24 -13.81
N LEU A 9 -7.46 0.09 -14.45
CA LEU A 9 -7.67 -0.11 -15.88
C LEU A 9 -9.15 0.03 -16.26
N PHE A 10 -10.05 -0.56 -15.47
CA PHE A 10 -11.50 -0.44 -15.67
C PHE A 10 -11.97 1.02 -15.56
N MET A 11 -11.45 1.78 -14.60
CA MET A 11 -11.79 3.20 -14.42
C MET A 11 -11.27 4.08 -15.56
N LEU A 12 -10.11 3.74 -16.14
CA LEU A 12 -9.57 4.34 -17.37
C LEU A 12 -10.47 4.06 -18.57
N CYS A 13 -10.92 2.82 -18.74
CA CYS A 13 -11.80 2.42 -19.84
C CYS A 13 -13.22 2.99 -19.71
N VAL A 14 -13.78 3.07 -18.50
CA VAL A 14 -15.15 3.55 -18.27
C VAL A 14 -15.26 5.07 -18.27
N SER A 15 -14.19 5.81 -17.92
CA SER A 15 -14.21 7.28 -18.03
C SER A 15 -14.30 7.79 -19.49
N TYR A 16 -14.12 6.92 -20.48
CA TYR A 16 -14.26 7.25 -21.90
C TYR A 16 -15.74 7.32 -22.36
N GLN A 17 -16.68 6.70 -21.65
CA GLN A 17 -18.11 6.82 -21.96
C GLN A 17 -18.76 7.82 -21.01
N VAL A 18 -19.16 8.96 -21.57
CA VAL A 18 -19.63 10.15 -20.86
C VAL A 18 -21.08 10.05 -20.40
N ASP A 19 -21.80 8.94 -20.60
CA ASP A 19 -23.24 8.90 -20.26
C ASP A 19 -23.75 7.71 -19.43
N GLU A 20 -24.60 8.11 -18.47
CA GLU A 20 -25.71 7.40 -17.78
C GLU A 20 -25.43 6.22 -16.82
N ARG A 21 -25.00 6.56 -15.57
CA ARG A 21 -25.69 6.21 -14.30
C ARG A 21 -24.89 6.76 -13.10
N THR A 22 -25.34 7.90 -12.57
CA THR A 22 -24.71 8.69 -11.49
C THR A 22 -24.32 7.90 -10.23
N CYS A 23 -25.06 6.84 -9.87
CA CYS A 23 -24.78 6.05 -8.66
C CYS A 23 -23.62 5.05 -8.83
N VAL A 24 -23.50 4.43 -10.02
CA VAL A 24 -22.48 3.39 -10.27
C VAL A 24 -21.10 4.02 -10.39
N GLN A 25 -20.98 5.11 -11.16
CA GLN A 25 -19.71 5.82 -11.31
C GLN A 25 -19.22 6.40 -9.97
N PHE A 26 -20.14 6.90 -9.13
CA PHE A 26 -19.81 7.35 -7.79
C PHE A 26 -19.31 6.19 -6.91
N SER A 27 -20.04 5.06 -6.91
CA SER A 27 -19.67 3.87 -6.15
C SER A 27 -18.31 3.33 -6.58
N MET A 28 -18.02 3.29 -7.89
CA MET A 28 -16.73 2.84 -8.41
C MET A 28 -15.58 3.79 -8.03
N LYS A 29 -15.79 5.11 -8.06
CA LYS A 29 -14.82 6.09 -7.57
C LYS A 29 -14.52 5.93 -6.08
N VAL A 30 -15.55 5.73 -5.26
CA VAL A 30 -15.39 5.49 -3.81
C VAL A 30 -14.66 4.18 -3.55
N LEU A 31 -15.05 3.10 -4.25
CA LEU A 31 -14.41 1.80 -4.12
C LEU A 31 -12.93 1.86 -4.51
N TYR A 32 -12.60 2.53 -5.62
CA TYR A 32 -11.22 2.72 -6.05
C TYR A 32 -10.40 3.51 -5.02
N PHE A 33 -10.96 4.57 -4.43
CA PHE A 33 -10.30 5.33 -3.36
C PHE A 33 -10.05 4.47 -2.12
N LEU A 34 -11.07 3.75 -1.64
CA LEU A 34 -10.96 2.89 -0.45
C LEU A 34 -9.95 1.77 -0.65
N LEU A 35 -9.97 1.11 -1.81
CA LEU A 35 -9.00 0.06 -2.14
C LEU A 35 -7.59 0.60 -2.31
N SER A 36 -7.42 1.82 -2.83
CA SER A 36 -6.11 2.47 -2.89
C SER A 36 -5.60 2.83 -1.49
N ALA A 37 -6.47 3.35 -0.62
CA ALA A 37 -6.13 3.65 0.78
C ALA A 37 -5.77 2.38 1.57
N LEU A 38 -6.55 1.31 1.41
CA LEU A 38 -6.24 0.00 1.99
C LEU A 38 -4.92 -0.56 1.43
N GLY A 39 -4.70 -0.44 0.13
CA GLY A 39 -3.45 -0.82 -0.52
C GLY A 39 -2.25 -0.09 0.07
N LEU A 40 -2.36 1.21 0.32
CA LEU A 40 -1.33 2.01 0.99
C LEU A 40 -1.03 1.47 2.40
N VAL A 41 -2.05 1.20 3.21
CA VAL A 41 -1.89 0.65 4.57
C VAL A 41 -1.23 -0.74 4.53
N VAL A 42 -1.67 -1.62 3.64
CA VAL A 42 -1.06 -2.96 3.50
C VAL A 42 0.39 -2.86 3.06
N CYS A 43 0.70 -1.96 2.11
CA CYS A 43 2.08 -1.74 1.66
C CYS A 43 2.98 -1.22 2.79
N THR A 44 2.52 -0.26 3.60
CA THR A 44 3.32 0.26 4.72
C THR A 44 3.55 -0.79 5.80
N LEU A 45 2.52 -1.58 6.14
CA LEU A 45 2.66 -2.70 7.07
C LEU A 45 3.63 -3.76 6.55
N ALA A 46 3.54 -4.12 5.26
CA ALA A 46 4.45 -5.09 4.65
C ALA A 46 5.91 -4.63 4.68
N VAL A 47 6.17 -3.34 4.43
CA VAL A 47 7.53 -2.76 4.54
C VAL A 47 8.01 -2.79 5.99
N ALA A 48 7.18 -2.39 6.95
CA ALA A 48 7.55 -2.39 8.36
C ALA A 48 7.89 -3.80 8.86
N PHE A 49 7.07 -4.78 8.48
CA PHE A 49 7.32 -6.19 8.78
C PHE A 49 8.63 -6.66 8.16
N ALA A 50 8.84 -6.41 6.87
CA ALA A 50 10.06 -6.85 6.20
C ALA A 50 11.32 -6.17 6.75
N ALA A 51 11.27 -4.88 7.06
CA ALA A 51 12.36 -4.15 7.69
C ALA A 51 12.69 -4.72 9.08
N HIS A 52 11.66 -5.02 9.87
CA HIS A 52 11.83 -5.63 11.20
C HIS A 52 12.51 -7.00 11.09
N HIS A 53 12.02 -7.87 10.19
CA HIS A 53 12.58 -9.20 9.98
C HIS A 53 13.99 -9.16 9.37
N CYS A 54 14.28 -8.25 8.44
CA CYS A 54 15.63 -8.02 7.93
C CYS A 54 16.60 -7.58 9.03
N SER A 55 16.16 -6.66 9.92
CA SER A 55 16.98 -6.21 11.05
C SER A 55 17.22 -7.32 12.07
N LEU A 56 16.25 -8.21 12.28
CA LEU A 56 16.42 -9.39 13.12
C LEU A 56 17.41 -10.37 12.49
N LEU A 57 17.23 -10.66 11.19
CA LEU A 57 18.10 -11.58 10.46
C LEU A 57 19.56 -11.11 10.40
N ALA A 58 19.79 -9.80 10.31
CA ALA A 58 21.12 -9.21 10.37
C ALA A 58 21.83 -9.43 11.71
N ARG A 59 21.10 -9.75 12.79
CA ARG A 59 21.65 -10.02 14.12
C ARG A 59 21.83 -11.51 14.39
N PHE A 60 21.27 -12.40 13.59
CA PHE A 60 21.43 -13.84 13.81
C PHE A 60 22.73 -14.35 13.20
N THR A 61 23.43 -15.19 13.96
CA THR A 61 24.51 -16.03 13.45
C THR A 61 23.92 -17.41 13.18
N CYS A 62 23.89 -17.81 11.92
CA CYS A 62 23.38 -19.11 11.51
C CYS A 62 24.54 -20.06 11.24
N GLU A 63 24.47 -21.26 11.82
CA GLU A 63 25.47 -22.31 11.68
C GLU A 63 24.80 -23.55 11.06
N SER A 64 25.47 -24.17 10.11
CA SER A 64 25.03 -25.40 9.46
C SER A 64 25.34 -26.60 10.34
N SER A 65 24.33 -27.39 10.70
CA SER A 65 24.49 -28.65 11.43
C SER A 65 23.77 -29.78 10.70
N LEU A 66 24.54 -30.63 10.02
CA LEU A 66 24.04 -31.79 9.25
C LEU A 66 22.87 -31.40 8.32
N ASP A 67 21.62 -31.80 8.66
CA ASP A 67 20.39 -31.54 7.89
C ASP A 67 19.54 -30.38 8.45
N SER A 68 20.14 -29.52 9.27
CA SER A 68 19.44 -28.43 9.93
C SER A 68 20.24 -27.14 9.97
N CYS A 69 19.54 -26.03 9.80
CA CYS A 69 20.12 -24.71 9.99
C CYS A 69 19.76 -24.17 11.38
N LEU A 70 20.77 -23.89 12.20
CA LEU A 70 20.61 -23.37 13.56
C LEU A 70 20.96 -21.88 13.56
N CYS A 71 19.96 -21.03 13.73
CA CYS A 71 20.17 -19.59 13.86
C CYS A 71 20.07 -19.16 15.33
N LYS A 72 21.15 -18.59 15.86
CA LYS A 72 21.23 -18.10 17.24
C LYS A 72 21.40 -16.58 17.26
N LEU A 73 20.79 -15.94 18.26
CA LEU A 73 21.10 -14.54 18.56
C LEU A 73 22.39 -14.53 19.41
N PRO A 74 23.45 -13.80 19.01
CA PRO A 74 24.67 -13.69 19.79
C PRO A 74 24.34 -12.93 21.07
N SER A 75 24.08 -13.68 22.13
CA SER A 75 23.85 -13.19 23.49
C SER A 75 24.86 -13.91 24.39
N SER A 76 25.42 -13.15 25.34
CA SER A 76 26.31 -13.66 26.40
C SER A 76 25.59 -14.52 27.43
N GLU A 77 24.27 -14.70 27.32
CA GLU A 77 23.48 -15.53 28.22
C GLU A 77 23.30 -16.97 27.67
N PRO A 78 23.41 -18.00 28.52
CA PRO A 78 23.35 -19.42 28.10
C PRO A 78 21.96 -19.87 27.60
N LEU A 79 20.93 -19.03 27.71
CA LEU A 79 19.55 -19.29 27.28
C LEU A 79 19.15 -18.51 26.00
N SER A 80 20.11 -18.22 25.12
CA SER A 80 19.79 -17.56 23.84
C SER A 80 18.85 -18.43 22.97
N ARG A 81 17.73 -17.85 22.54
CA ARG A 81 16.70 -18.53 21.76
C ARG A 81 17.30 -19.00 20.43
N THR A 82 17.36 -20.32 20.27
CA THR A 82 17.88 -20.95 19.05
C THR A 82 16.71 -21.33 18.14
N PHE A 83 16.74 -20.86 16.90
CA PHE A 83 15.75 -21.22 15.88
C PHE A 83 16.31 -22.37 15.04
N VAL A 84 15.60 -23.50 15.04
CA VAL A 84 15.96 -24.71 14.28
C VAL A 84 15.10 -24.75 13.03
N TYR A 85 15.73 -24.65 11.86
CA TYR A 85 15.08 -24.90 10.58
C TYR A 85 15.46 -26.30 10.11
N ARG A 86 14.48 -27.20 10.07
CA ARG A 86 14.63 -28.57 9.56
C ARG A 86 14.35 -28.62 8.06
N ASP A 87 14.87 -29.65 7.40
CA ASP A 87 14.62 -29.95 5.98
C ASP A 87 15.13 -28.87 5.01
N VAL A 88 16.27 -28.26 5.34
CA VAL A 88 16.97 -27.32 4.45
C VAL A 88 18.33 -27.88 4.06
N ALA A 89 18.57 -28.03 2.76
CA ALA A 89 19.82 -28.55 2.22
C ALA A 89 21.04 -27.68 2.62
N ASP A 90 20.85 -26.37 2.72
CA ASP A 90 21.87 -25.41 3.14
C ASP A 90 21.28 -24.21 3.91
N CYS A 91 22.02 -23.69 4.89
CA CYS A 91 21.68 -22.45 5.60
C CYS A 91 21.59 -21.22 4.69
N THR A 92 22.21 -21.27 3.50
CA THR A 92 22.21 -20.19 2.49
C THR A 92 20.83 -19.93 1.91
N SER A 93 19.93 -20.92 1.90
CA SER A 93 18.54 -20.72 1.49
C SER A 93 17.80 -19.74 2.43
N ILE A 94 18.13 -19.78 3.71
CA ILE A 94 17.52 -18.92 4.75
C ILE A 94 18.21 -17.57 4.85
N THR A 95 19.55 -17.54 4.87
CA THR A 95 20.29 -16.27 4.97
C THR A 95 20.38 -15.51 3.65
N GLY A 96 20.21 -16.20 2.52
CA GLY A 96 20.25 -15.66 1.16
C GLY A 96 18.86 -15.45 0.56
N THR A 97 18.17 -16.53 0.18
CA THR A 97 16.90 -16.45 -0.58
C THR A 97 15.79 -15.75 0.20
N PHE A 98 15.60 -16.10 1.47
CA PHE A 98 14.60 -15.42 2.32
C PHE A 98 14.94 -13.94 2.54
N LYS A 99 16.22 -13.62 2.77
CA LYS A 99 16.69 -12.22 2.85
C LYS A 99 16.44 -11.45 1.55
N LEU A 100 16.68 -12.09 0.40
CA LEU A 100 16.40 -11.51 -0.92
C LEU A 100 14.92 -11.18 -1.08
N PHE A 101 14.01 -12.09 -0.70
CA PHE A 101 12.58 -11.82 -0.74
C PHE A 101 12.16 -10.66 0.17
N LEU A 102 12.73 -10.56 1.38
CA LEU A 102 12.47 -9.43 2.28
C LEU A 102 12.98 -8.11 1.70
N ILE A 103 14.17 -8.09 1.08
CA ILE A 103 14.71 -6.89 0.41
C ILE A 103 13.81 -6.51 -0.77
N LEU A 104 13.40 -7.48 -1.59
CA LEU A 104 12.50 -7.26 -2.71
C LEU A 104 11.16 -6.66 -2.22
N GLN A 105 10.61 -7.17 -1.12
CA GLN A 105 9.42 -6.64 -0.46
C GLN A 105 9.63 -5.21 0.05
N MET A 106 10.80 -4.89 0.63
CA MET A 106 11.15 -3.53 1.04
C MET A 106 11.26 -2.54 -0.11
N VAL A 107 11.50 -3.00 -1.35
CA VAL A 107 11.60 -2.13 -2.54
C VAL A 107 10.28 -2.05 -3.30
N LEU A 108 9.59 -3.18 -3.53
CA LEU A 108 8.37 -3.21 -4.34
C LEU A 108 7.15 -2.64 -3.61
N ASN A 109 7.02 -2.85 -2.30
CA ASN A 109 5.88 -2.31 -1.55
C ASN A 109 5.86 -0.78 -1.40
N PRO A 110 6.99 -0.05 -1.22
CA PRO A 110 6.93 1.41 -1.26
C PRO A 110 6.65 1.95 -2.67
N LEU A 111 7.12 1.28 -3.74
CA LEU A 111 6.74 1.65 -5.11
C LEU A 111 5.22 1.51 -5.31
N CYS A 112 4.64 0.39 -4.89
CA CYS A 112 3.19 0.19 -4.92
C CYS A 112 2.45 1.18 -4.01
N GLY A 113 2.98 1.43 -2.81
CA GLY A 113 2.43 2.40 -1.87
C GLY A 113 2.41 3.82 -2.45
N LEU A 114 3.46 4.24 -3.16
CA LEU A 114 3.52 5.51 -3.85
C LEU A 114 2.44 5.63 -4.93
N VAL A 115 2.23 4.57 -5.73
CA VAL A 115 1.16 4.53 -6.73
C VAL A 115 -0.21 4.66 -6.06
N CYS A 116 -0.46 3.93 -4.96
CA CYS A 116 -1.68 4.03 -4.17
C CYS A 116 -1.88 5.43 -3.57
N LEU A 117 -0.82 6.06 -3.08
CA LEU A 117 -0.84 7.44 -2.56
C LEU A 117 -1.21 8.43 -3.66
N LEU A 118 -0.61 8.32 -4.85
CA LEU A 118 -0.91 9.17 -6.00
C LEU A 118 -2.37 8.99 -6.46
N ALA A 119 -2.87 7.75 -6.51
CA ALA A 119 -4.27 7.47 -6.81
C ALA A 119 -5.21 8.15 -5.79
N CYS A 120 -4.93 7.98 -4.49
CA CYS A 120 -5.67 8.66 -3.42
C CYS A 120 -5.61 10.19 -3.58
N PHE A 121 -4.44 10.75 -3.88
CA PHE A 121 -4.24 12.18 -4.05
C PHE A 121 -5.04 12.74 -5.25
N VAL A 122 -4.97 12.10 -6.42
CA VAL A 122 -5.71 12.51 -7.62
C VAL A 122 -7.21 12.47 -7.35
N MET A 123 -7.69 11.39 -6.72
CA MET A 123 -9.10 11.22 -6.37
C MET A 123 -9.57 12.26 -5.34
N TRP A 124 -8.75 12.53 -4.32
CA TRP A 124 -9.01 13.56 -3.32
C TRP A 124 -9.07 14.94 -3.97
N LYS A 125 -8.05 15.30 -4.78
CA LYS A 125 -7.97 16.58 -5.49
C LYS A 125 -9.18 16.80 -6.40
N HIS A 126 -9.58 15.79 -7.18
CA HIS A 126 -10.76 15.88 -8.05
C HIS A 126 -12.03 16.19 -7.26
N ARG A 127 -12.19 15.65 -6.04
CA ARG A 127 -13.37 15.93 -5.21
C ARG A 127 -13.33 17.34 -4.63
N TYR A 128 -12.23 17.76 -4.02
CA TYR A 128 -12.19 19.03 -3.28
C TYR A 128 -11.95 20.28 -4.15
N GLN A 129 -11.36 20.17 -5.35
CA GLN A 129 -11.28 21.32 -6.26
C GLN A 129 -12.66 21.74 -6.81
N VAL A 130 -13.58 20.79 -7.03
CA VAL A 130 -14.92 21.09 -7.60
C VAL A 130 -15.87 21.65 -6.55
N PHE A 131 -15.76 21.23 -5.28
CA PHE A 131 -16.60 21.75 -4.20
C PHE A 131 -16.38 23.25 -3.94
N TYR A 132 -15.15 23.77 -4.05
CA TYR A 132 -14.89 25.21 -3.88
C TYR A 132 -15.53 26.08 -4.98
N VAL A 133 -15.69 25.55 -6.20
CA VAL A 133 -16.33 26.28 -7.30
C VAL A 133 -17.85 26.28 -7.15
N GLY A 134 -18.44 25.16 -6.72
CA GLY A 134 -19.90 25.05 -6.50
C GLY A 134 -20.41 25.95 -5.38
N VAL A 135 -19.66 26.11 -4.29
CA VAL A 135 -20.05 27.01 -3.18
C VAL A 135 -19.95 28.49 -3.59
N ARG A 136 -18.92 28.89 -4.36
CA ARG A 136 -18.84 30.24 -4.94
C ARG A 136 -19.95 30.52 -5.95
N LEU A 137 -20.29 29.56 -6.81
CA LEU A 137 -21.32 29.77 -7.83
C LEU A 137 -22.71 29.91 -7.20
N ARG A 138 -22.99 29.15 -6.13
CA ARG A 138 -24.26 29.27 -5.39
C ARG A 138 -24.36 30.57 -4.61
N SER A 139 -23.25 31.10 -4.07
CA SER A 139 -23.25 32.41 -3.42
C SER A 139 -23.39 33.56 -4.43
N LEU A 140 -22.75 33.45 -5.59
CA LEU A 140 -22.89 34.42 -6.69
C LEU A 140 -24.32 34.46 -7.23
N MET A 141 -24.92 33.30 -7.51
CA MET A 141 -26.32 33.24 -7.94
C MET A 141 -27.31 33.67 -6.84
N ALA A 142 -26.99 33.45 -5.56
CA ALA A 142 -27.80 33.95 -4.46
C ALA A 142 -27.72 35.48 -4.30
N SER A 143 -26.57 36.09 -4.62
CA SER A 143 -26.43 37.55 -4.67
C SER A 143 -27.18 38.17 -5.84
N ASP A 144 -27.18 37.54 -7.02
CA ASP A 144 -27.94 38.01 -8.19
C ASP A 144 -29.47 37.82 -8.03
N ALA A 145 -29.91 36.97 -7.09
CA ALA A 145 -31.32 36.71 -6.81
C ALA A 145 -31.95 37.66 -5.78
N GLN A 146 -31.22 38.65 -5.24
CA GLN A 146 -31.83 39.71 -4.43
C GLN A 146 -32.31 40.83 -5.37
N PRO A 147 -33.64 41.02 -5.59
CA PRO A 147 -34.10 42.12 -6.40
C PRO A 147 -33.86 43.43 -5.64
N GLN A 148 -33.23 44.39 -6.33
CA GLN A 148 -33.40 45.81 -6.05
C GLN A 148 -34.89 46.11 -5.86
N LYS A 149 -35.30 46.33 -4.61
CA LYS A 149 -36.51 47.10 -4.31
C LYS A 149 -36.06 48.48 -3.84
N ALA A 150 -36.39 49.45 -4.68
CA ALA A 150 -36.39 50.89 -4.40
C ALA A 150 -37.31 51.23 -3.22
#